data_AF-A0A7J8TGE0-F1
#
_entry.id   AF-A0A7J8TGE0-F1
#
_cell.length_a   1.000
_cell.length_b   1.000
_cell.length_c   1.000
_cell.angle_alpha   90.00
_cell.angle_beta   90.00
_cell.angle_gamma   90.00
#
_symmetry.space_group_name_H-M   'P 1'
#
loop_
_entity.id
_entity.type
_entity.pdbx_description
1 polymer ?
#
loop_
_entity_poly.entity_id
_entity_poly.type
_entity_poly.pdbx_seq_one_letter_code
_entity_poly.pdbx_strand_id
1 'polypeptide(L)'
;MIRRLPLIFSQFLSPKSSSISIVNQGEPCPQTSLLSYYGDARGNLLTSTVLQRIALNFVLAGRDTFFVVLSWFFWLVMNHPDIELKIIDEISRVLRNTRGPYNKKWMEEPLTFDESDKLIYLKAAAPETLR
;
A
#
# COMPACT_ATOMS: atom_id res chain seq x y z
N MET A 1 -8.96 -33.05 4.73
CA MET A 1 -9.99 -32.28 3.98
C MET A 1 -9.46 -30.86 3.77
N ILE A 2 -8.47 -30.72 2.88
CA ILE A 2 -7.79 -29.46 2.56
C ILE A 2 -8.31 -29.08 1.17
N ARG A 3 -9.38 -28.28 1.12
CA ARG A 3 -9.97 -27.86 -0.16
C ARG A 3 -9.40 -26.50 -0.55
N ARG A 4 -8.51 -26.56 -1.55
CA ARG A 4 -8.25 -25.56 -2.60
C ARG A 4 -8.00 -24.12 -2.14
N LEU A 5 -6.72 -23.79 -1.91
CA LEU A 5 -6.25 -22.43 -2.17
C LEU A 5 -6.20 -22.20 -3.70
N PRO A 6 -6.60 -21.01 -4.18
CA PRO A 6 -6.67 -20.71 -5.60
C PRO A 6 -5.27 -20.55 -6.20
N LEU A 7 -5.15 -21.00 -7.43
CA LEU A 7 -3.99 -21.10 -8.31
C LEU A 7 -3.31 -19.76 -8.69
N ILE A 8 -3.46 -18.71 -7.89
CA ILE A 8 -3.00 -17.36 -8.21
C ILE A 8 -1.49 -17.20 -7.93
N PHE A 9 -0.90 -18.07 -7.10
CA PHE A 9 0.49 -17.90 -6.66
C PHE A 9 1.57 -18.49 -7.58
N SER A 10 1.23 -19.37 -8.54
CA SER A 10 2.27 -20.01 -9.36
C SER A 10 2.82 -19.12 -10.49
N GLN A 11 2.24 -17.94 -10.72
CA GLN A 11 2.69 -17.05 -11.80
C GLN A 11 3.64 -15.94 -11.33
N PHE A 12 3.82 -15.75 -10.01
CA PHE A 12 4.69 -14.72 -9.47
C PHE A 12 6.14 -15.19 -9.21
N LEU A 13 6.42 -16.49 -9.32
CA LEU A 13 7.73 -17.07 -9.01
C LEU A 13 8.45 -17.66 -10.24
N SER A 14 8.37 -16.99 -11.39
CA SER A 14 9.23 -17.27 -12.54
C SER A 14 10.25 -16.14 -12.72
N PRO A 15 11.53 -16.35 -12.39
CA PRO A 15 12.56 -15.35 -12.61
C PRO A 15 12.95 -15.37 -14.08
N LYS A 16 12.31 -14.53 -14.91
CA LYS A 16 12.81 -14.28 -16.26
C LYS A 16 13.99 -13.31 -16.18
N SER A 17 15.17 -13.87 -15.94
CA SER A 17 16.45 -13.23 -16.26
C SER A 17 16.50 -12.96 -17.76
N SER A 18 16.24 -11.71 -18.17
CA SER A 18 16.45 -11.25 -19.54
C SER A 18 16.65 -9.73 -19.53
N SER A 19 17.93 -9.35 -19.61
CA SER A 19 18.45 -8.11 -20.19
C SER A 19 17.94 -6.77 -19.62
N ILE A 20 18.63 -6.25 -18.61
CA ILE A 20 18.63 -4.82 -18.30
C ILE A 20 19.55 -4.13 -19.33
N SER A 21 18.97 -3.71 -20.44
CA SER A 21 19.62 -2.76 -21.35
C SER A 21 19.54 -1.37 -20.75
N ILE A 22 20.71 -0.76 -20.55
CA ILE A 22 20.85 0.64 -20.15
C ILE A 22 20.20 1.51 -21.24
N VAL A 23 19.11 2.20 -20.90
CA VAL A 23 18.53 3.28 -21.70
C VAL A 23 18.66 4.57 -20.89
N ASN A 24 19.60 5.40 -21.33
CA ASN A 24 19.60 6.84 -21.07
C ASN A 24 18.42 7.46 -21.81
N GLN A 25 17.50 8.10 -21.09
CA GLN A 25 16.78 9.28 -21.59
C GLN A 25 16.59 10.26 -20.44
N GLY A 26 17.23 11.42 -20.57
CA GLY A 26 16.91 12.59 -19.77
C GLY A 26 15.58 13.17 -20.24
N GLU A 27 14.72 13.48 -19.27
CA GLU A 27 13.76 14.58 -19.24
C GLU A 27 13.37 14.77 -17.76
N PRO A 28 13.55 15.97 -17.15
CA PRO A 28 13.26 16.18 -15.73
C PRO A 28 11.75 16.43 -15.50
N CYS A 29 11.03 15.43 -14.98
CA CYS A 29 9.68 15.62 -14.43
C CYS A 29 9.72 16.40 -13.10
N PRO A 30 8.80 17.35 -12.86
CA PRO A 30 8.80 18.27 -11.70
C PRO A 30 8.38 17.63 -10.36
N GLN A 31 8.74 16.35 -10.13
CA GLN A 31 8.52 15.64 -8.86
C GLN A 31 9.82 15.05 -8.27
N THR A 32 10.97 15.28 -8.90
CA THR A 32 12.29 14.79 -8.44
C THR A 32 12.89 15.60 -7.28
N SER A 33 12.21 16.67 -6.84
CA SER A 33 12.82 17.72 -6.01
C SER A 33 13.02 17.40 -4.52
N LEU A 34 12.53 16.27 -3.99
CA LEU A 34 12.77 15.90 -2.58
C LEU A 34 14.06 15.11 -2.36
N LEU A 35 14.45 14.27 -3.33
CA LEU A 35 15.66 13.44 -3.21
C LEU A 35 16.91 14.19 -3.71
N SER A 36 16.74 15.14 -4.63
CA SER A 36 17.83 16.02 -5.08
C SER A 36 18.24 17.04 -4.01
N TYR A 37 17.31 17.51 -3.19
CA TYR A 37 17.60 18.40 -2.05
C TYR A 37 18.55 17.76 -1.03
N TYR A 38 18.45 16.44 -0.82
CA TYR A 38 19.39 15.69 0.04
C TYR A 38 20.73 15.37 -0.65
N GLY A 39 20.86 15.68 -1.94
CA GLY A 39 22.04 15.40 -2.75
C GLY A 39 23.14 16.47 -2.69
N ASP A 40 22.83 17.69 -2.22
CA ASP A 40 23.77 18.82 -2.27
C ASP A 40 24.03 19.45 -0.91
N ALA A 41 24.49 18.64 0.04
CA ALA A 41 25.16 19.12 1.24
C ALA A 41 26.25 18.12 1.67
N ARG A 42 27.45 18.30 1.10
CA ARG A 42 28.75 18.01 1.72
C ARG A 42 28.95 16.58 2.27
N GLY A 43 29.65 15.74 1.51
CA GLY A 43 30.58 14.73 2.07
C GLY A 43 30.08 13.33 2.42
N ASN A 44 28.79 13.00 2.29
CA ASN A 44 28.24 11.70 2.74
C ASN A 44 27.58 10.85 1.63
N LEU A 45 28.12 10.87 0.41
CA LEU A 45 27.58 10.13 -0.75
C LEU A 45 27.44 8.62 -0.50
N LEU A 46 28.30 8.04 0.35
CA LEU A 46 28.20 6.62 0.74
C LEU A 46 27.02 6.39 1.69
N THR A 47 26.77 7.30 2.62
CA THR A 47 25.65 7.20 3.55
C THR A 47 24.31 7.41 2.84
N SER A 48 24.23 8.35 1.89
CA SER A 48 23.00 8.58 1.12
C SER A 48 22.67 7.41 0.18
N THR A 49 23.66 6.83 -0.50
CA THR A 49 23.47 5.64 -1.34
C THR A 49 23.13 4.39 -0.51
N VAL A 50 23.75 4.20 0.66
CA VAL A 50 23.40 3.09 1.57
C VAL A 50 21.99 3.28 2.15
N LEU A 51 21.63 4.49 2.60
CA LEU A 51 20.30 4.80 3.11
C LEU A 51 19.23 4.63 2.02
N GLN A 52 19.50 5.09 0.81
CA GLN A 52 18.62 4.89 -0.33
C GLN A 52 18.43 3.40 -0.64
N ARG A 53 19.51 2.61 -0.64
CA ARG A 53 19.42 1.14 -0.84
C ARG A 53 18.63 0.45 0.26
N ILE A 54 18.83 0.86 1.52
CA ILE A 54 18.06 0.34 2.66
C ILE A 54 16.57 0.70 2.51
N ALA A 55 16.26 1.97 2.23
CA ALA A 55 14.90 2.43 2.01
C ALA A 55 14.21 1.69 0.85
N LEU A 56 14.92 1.51 -0.27
CA LEU A 56 14.43 0.75 -1.42
C LEU A 56 14.19 -0.72 -1.08
N ASN A 57 15.10 -1.36 -0.33
CA ASN A 57 14.92 -2.73 0.13
C ASN A 57 13.71 -2.87 1.06
N PHE A 58 13.47 -1.90 1.96
CA PHE A 58 12.28 -1.87 2.81
C PHE A 58 10.99 -1.69 2.00
N VAL A 59 10.98 -0.78 1.03
CA VAL A 59 9.81 -0.58 0.15
C VAL A 59 9.54 -1.83 -0.69
N LEU A 60 10.59 -2.47 -1.22
CA LEU A 60 10.48 -3.69 -2.03
C LEU A 60 9.99 -4.87 -1.18
N ALA A 61 10.58 -5.08 0.01
CA ALA A 61 10.17 -6.13 0.94
C ALA A 61 8.75 -5.90 1.46
N GLY A 62 8.41 -4.66 1.82
CA GLY A 62 7.07 -4.28 2.24
C GLY A 62 6.05 -4.51 1.13
N ARG A 63 6.33 -4.07 -0.09
CA ARG A 63 5.41 -4.21 -1.23
C ARG A 63 4.90 -5.64 -1.40
N ASP A 64 5.80 -6.62 -1.54
CA ASP A 64 5.39 -7.99 -1.82
C ASP A 64 4.69 -8.64 -0.63
N THR A 65 5.20 -8.42 0.59
CA THR A 65 4.60 -8.96 1.82
C THR A 65 3.22 -8.35 2.11
N PHE A 66 3.05 -7.04 1.95
CA PHE A 66 1.77 -6.36 2.16
C PHE A 66 0.72 -6.79 1.14
N PHE A 67 1.09 -7.10 -0.11
CA PHE A 67 0.12 -7.64 -1.08
C PHE A 67 -0.41 -9.01 -0.67
N VAL A 68 0.44 -9.89 -0.14
CA VAL A 68 0.01 -11.20 0.38
C VAL A 68 -0.93 -11.02 1.57
N VAL A 69 -0.55 -10.18 2.52
CA VAL A 69 -1.37 -9.87 3.70
C VAL A 69 -2.71 -9.27 3.29
N LEU A 70 -2.72 -8.32 2.36
CA LEU A 70 -3.95 -7.68 1.89
C LEU A 70 -4.87 -8.66 1.15
N SER A 71 -4.28 -9.62 0.43
CA SER A 71 -5.05 -10.70 -0.20
C SER A 71 -5.73 -11.59 0.85
N TRP A 72 -5.02 -11.96 1.92
CA TRP A 72 -5.60 -12.69 3.06
C TRP A 72 -6.63 -11.86 3.81
N PHE A 73 -6.39 -10.56 3.96
CA PHE A 73 -7.32 -9.63 4.57
C PHE A 73 -8.64 -9.61 3.81
N PHE A 74 -8.61 -9.39 2.49
CA PHE A 74 -9.84 -9.37 1.69
C PHE A 74 -10.53 -10.72 1.68
N TRP A 75 -9.78 -11.83 1.64
CA TRP A 75 -10.35 -13.16 1.75
C TRP A 75 -11.07 -13.38 3.10
N LEU A 76 -10.47 -12.94 4.20
CA LEU A 76 -11.09 -13.04 5.53
C LEU A 76 -12.34 -12.18 5.63
N VAL A 77 -12.29 -10.93 5.15
CA VAL A 77 -13.44 -10.02 5.12
C VAL A 77 -14.59 -10.61 4.29
N MET A 78 -14.30 -11.16 3.11
CA MET A 78 -15.31 -11.80 2.26
C MET A 78 -15.94 -13.05 2.89
N ASN A 79 -15.21 -13.78 3.75
CA ASN A 79 -15.76 -14.94 4.46
C ASN A 79 -16.60 -14.57 5.68
N HIS A 80 -16.51 -13.32 6.16
CA HIS A 80 -17.22 -12.84 7.34
C HIS A 80 -18.10 -11.63 6.98
N PRO A 81 -19.30 -11.86 6.42
CA PRO A 81 -20.20 -10.78 5.98
C PRO A 81 -20.56 -9.81 7.12
N ASP A 82 -20.61 -10.29 8.36
CA ASP A 82 -20.87 -9.46 9.54
C ASP A 82 -19.77 -8.41 9.78
N ILE A 83 -18.51 -8.74 9.46
CA ILE A 83 -17.37 -7.85 9.61
C ILE A 83 -17.32 -6.88 8.44
N GLU A 84 -17.56 -7.36 7.22
CA GLU A 84 -17.66 -6.53 6.03
C GLU A 84 -18.71 -5.42 6.20
N LEU A 85 -19.92 -5.78 6.64
CA LEU A 85 -21.00 -4.81 6.87
C LEU A 85 -20.63 -3.76 7.91
N LYS A 86 -19.95 -4.16 9.00
CA LYS A 86 -19.49 -3.22 10.04
C LYS A 86 -18.45 -2.24 9.51
N ILE A 87 -17.51 -2.71 8.69
CA ILE A 87 -16.49 -1.86 8.08
C ILE A 87 -17.14 -0.86 7.10
N ILE A 88 -18.06 -1.33 6.24
CA ILE A 88 -18.74 -0.47 5.26
C ILE A 88 -19.63 0.58 5.97
N ASP A 89 -20.37 0.18 7.01
CA ASP A 89 -21.19 1.09 7.81
C ASP A 89 -20.32 2.14 8.51
N GLU A 90 -19.19 1.73 9.10
CA GLU A 90 -18.25 2.65 9.75
C GLU A 90 -17.68 3.67 8.76
N ILE A 91 -17.21 3.23 7.60
CA ILE A 91 -16.70 4.11 6.54
C ILE A 91 -17.80 5.08 6.11
N SER A 92 -18.99 4.57 5.79
CA SER A 92 -20.12 5.41 5.36
C SER A 92 -20.51 6.45 6.41
N ARG A 93 -20.48 6.08 7.69
CA ARG A 93 -20.77 6.97 8.82
C ARG A 93 -19.72 8.06 8.97
N VAL A 94 -18.44 7.71 8.91
CA VAL A 94 -17.34 8.69 9.03
C VAL A 94 -17.36 9.66 7.84
N LEU A 95 -17.49 9.15 6.62
CA LEU A 95 -17.51 9.99 5.41
C LEU A 95 -18.76 10.88 5.35
N ARG A 96 -19.92 10.38 5.79
CA ARG A 96 -21.13 11.20 5.90
C ARG A 96 -20.97 12.34 6.91
N ASN A 97 -20.29 12.09 8.03
CA ASN A 97 -20.06 13.10 9.06
C ASN A 97 -19.05 14.16 8.62
N THR A 98 -17.99 13.77 7.90
CA THR A 98 -16.94 14.71 7.49
C THR A 98 -17.29 15.45 6.19
N ARG A 99 -17.86 14.76 5.19
CA ARG A 99 -18.05 15.28 3.82
C ARG A 99 -19.51 15.46 3.41
N GLY A 100 -20.45 15.05 4.25
CA GLY A 100 -21.89 15.13 4.00
C GLY A 100 -22.47 13.91 3.26
N PRO A 101 -23.79 13.91 2.99
CA PRO A 101 -24.53 12.76 2.48
C PRO A 101 -24.33 12.49 0.97
N TYR A 102 -23.47 13.25 0.29
CA TYR A 102 -23.25 13.12 -1.14
C TYR A 102 -22.12 12.13 -1.45
N ASN A 103 -22.50 10.91 -1.83
CA ASN A 103 -21.58 9.80 -2.09
C ASN A 103 -20.56 10.08 -3.22
N LYS A 104 -20.82 11.02 -4.13
CA LYS A 104 -19.86 11.35 -5.21
C LYS A 104 -18.53 11.91 -4.66
N LYS A 105 -18.60 12.75 -3.63
CA LYS A 105 -17.42 13.33 -2.98
C LYS A 105 -16.58 12.33 -2.19
N TRP A 106 -17.15 11.17 -1.87
CA TRP A 106 -16.45 10.11 -1.14
C TRP A 106 -15.35 9.47 -1.98
N MET A 107 -15.52 9.46 -3.32
CA MET A 107 -14.60 8.85 -4.27
C MET A 107 -13.68 9.87 -4.97
N GLU A 108 -14.04 11.15 -4.95
CA GLU A 108 -13.28 12.22 -5.62
C GLU A 108 -12.06 12.68 -4.82
N GLU A 109 -12.14 12.61 -3.48
CA GLU A 109 -11.09 13.09 -2.58
C GLU A 109 -10.47 11.92 -1.80
N PRO A 110 -9.13 11.84 -1.69
CA PRO A 110 -8.48 10.80 -0.89
C PRO A 110 -8.85 10.94 0.58
N LEU A 111 -8.79 9.83 1.32
CA LEU A 111 -9.12 9.81 2.75
C LEU A 111 -8.09 10.62 3.55
N THR A 112 -8.57 11.53 4.40
CA THR A 112 -7.71 12.37 5.25
C THR A 112 -7.26 11.57 6.47
N PHE A 113 -6.10 11.89 7.05
CA PHE A 113 -5.59 11.21 8.24
C PHE A 113 -6.61 11.22 9.41
N ASP A 114 -7.25 12.36 9.65
CA ASP A 114 -8.30 12.52 10.67
C ASP A 114 -9.54 11.64 10.44
N GLU A 115 -9.82 11.28 9.19
CA GLU A 115 -10.90 10.34 8.85
C GLU A 115 -10.44 8.90 9.05
N SER A 116 -9.21 8.56 8.65
CA SER A 116 -8.65 7.22 8.80
C SER A 116 -8.51 6.80 10.26
N ASP A 117 -8.22 7.75 11.16
CA ASP A 117 -8.06 7.46 12.58
C ASP A 117 -9.39 7.05 13.25
N LYS A 118 -10.52 7.53 12.70
CA LYS A 118 -11.88 7.23 13.17
C LYS A 118 -12.41 5.87 12.68
N LEU A 119 -11.69 5.19 11.78
CA LEU A 119 -12.06 3.87 11.26
C LEU A 119 -11.53 2.76 12.19
N ILE A 120 -12.19 2.58 13.33
CA ILE A 120 -11.75 1.69 14.41
C ILE A 120 -11.89 0.21 14.00
N TYR A 121 -12.98 -0.16 13.34
CA TYR A 121 -13.18 -1.53 12.86
C TYR A 121 -12.18 -1.89 11.77
N LEU A 122 -11.91 -0.96 10.85
CA LEU A 122 -10.90 -1.19 9.81
C LEU A 122 -9.50 -1.36 10.42
N LYS A 123 -9.14 -0.49 11.37
CA LYS A 123 -7.86 -0.57 12.10
C LYS A 123 -7.72 -1.84 12.93
N ALA A 124 -8.82 -2.40 13.44
CA ALA A 124 -8.80 -3.67 14.17
C ALA A 124 -8.73 -4.89 13.24
N ALA A 125 -9.34 -4.82 12.06
CA ALA A 125 -9.36 -5.94 11.12
C ALA A 125 -7.97 -6.23 10.52
N ALA A 126 -7.15 -5.20 10.26
CA ALA A 126 -5.81 -5.38 9.71
C ALA A 126 -4.86 -6.22 10.61
N PRO A 127 -4.64 -5.90 11.90
CA PRO A 127 -3.81 -6.72 12.78
C PRO A 127 -4.44 -8.09 13.06
N GLU A 128 -5.77 -8.21 13.05
CA GLU A 128 -6.43 -9.52 13.22
C GLU A 128 -6.14 -10.46 12.04
N THR A 129 -5.99 -9.93 10.82
CA THR A 129 -5.59 -10.75 9.65
C THR A 129 -4.13 -11.19 9.66
N LEU A 130 -3.31 -10.52 10.48
CA LEU A 130 -1.89 -10.83 10.68
C LEU A 130 -1.63 -11.71 11.89
N ARG A 131 -2.65 -11.92 12.73
CA ARG A 131 -2.58 -12.72 13.96
C ARG A 131 -2.69 -14.21 13.66
#